data_AF-A0A1V5FN01-F1
#
_entry.id   AF-A0A1V5FN01-F1
#
_cell.length_a   1.000
_cell.length_b   1.000
_cell.length_c   1.000
_cell.angle_alpha   90.00
_cell.angle_beta   90.00
_cell.angle_gamma   90.00
#
_symmetry.space_group_name_H-M   'P 1'
#
loop_
_entity.id
_entity.type
_entity.pdbx_description
1 polymer ?
#
loop_
_entity_poly.entity_id
_entity_poly.type
_entity_poly.pdbx_seq_one_letter_code
_entity_poly.pdbx_strand_id
1 'polypeptide(L)'
;MKRWGSFTALLAVTIALLGGAMRLQSEQIFRWRLIPFKFRDTLYLPSSEYVRAVSVGYDVFMSDFLWLRMIQVFAASWTTPDSPETMKHYFDIITDLNPYNTDVYKFAILAVGEEHKRHEMVKEIVNKGIQHNPLDYHIPYEGASYAFMSMEDLDQAKLYVRMAKLDPNYPDFIDRWEGYFDIRQGRYEAAYSKFFREYIEAILADNPQLFDILRTQLNRAMDEWFKSVIREAAVAWHDRTGQWPTVDELNAAGAFQGVRLPDVQFVRGALQTAIEHDQGSGQLPPEQMDALIDRGVKTFDFLPLAPYDFIDPRYQGYVIWPYYYEDNPERFVLAEIKAAQTMGLLASSVESRIQAYRDAHRGQCPPTLEALLGEEAALFTEHRDPFGGQWTWDPATCQLGSTSFPSLIELGQLDVR
;
A
#
# COMPACT_ATOMS: atom_id res chain seq x y z
N MET A 1 4.04 4.35 -75.71
CA MET A 1 4.90 5.47 -75.24
C MET A 1 4.21 6.48 -74.30
N LYS A 2 2.91 6.79 -74.40
CA LYS A 2 2.23 7.77 -73.50
C LYS A 2 2.16 7.41 -72.00
N ARG A 3 2.10 6.11 -71.62
CA ARG A 3 1.98 5.69 -70.20
C ARG A 3 3.26 5.89 -69.36
N TRP A 4 4.43 5.91 -69.99
CA TRP A 4 5.70 6.13 -69.28
C TRP A 4 5.88 7.59 -68.86
N GLY A 5 5.40 8.56 -69.65
CA GLY A 5 5.45 9.98 -69.28
C GLY A 5 4.56 10.34 -68.09
N SER A 6 3.41 9.66 -67.93
CA SER A 6 2.52 9.86 -66.79
C SER A 6 3.13 9.32 -65.49
N PHE A 7 3.83 8.18 -65.55
CA PHE A 7 4.47 7.58 -64.40
C PHE A 7 5.69 8.39 -63.93
N THR A 8 6.53 8.86 -64.87
CA THR A 8 7.68 9.70 -64.52
C THR A 8 7.25 11.06 -63.96
N ALA A 9 6.18 11.66 -64.48
CA ALA A 9 5.61 12.89 -63.94
C ALA A 9 5.05 12.69 -62.52
N LEU A 10 4.30 11.61 -62.29
CA LEU A 10 3.77 11.28 -60.96
C LEU A 10 4.91 11.04 -59.96
N LEU A 11 5.92 10.26 -60.36
CA LEU A 11 7.08 9.97 -59.52
C LEU A 11 7.87 11.25 -59.19
N ALA A 12 8.07 12.14 -60.15
CA ALA A 12 8.74 13.42 -59.93
C ALA A 12 7.96 14.33 -58.98
N VAL A 13 6.63 14.39 -59.11
CA VAL A 13 5.77 15.12 -58.17
C VAL A 13 5.83 14.52 -56.77
N THR A 14 5.75 13.19 -56.65
CA THR A 14 5.86 12.50 -55.35
C THR A 14 7.21 12.76 -54.69
N ILE A 15 8.32 12.68 -55.44
CA ILE A 15 9.66 12.98 -54.92
C ILE A 15 9.77 14.45 -54.51
N ALA A 16 9.21 15.38 -55.29
CA ALA A 16 9.21 16.80 -54.95
C ALA A 16 8.40 17.08 -53.68
N LEU A 17 7.25 16.43 -53.52
CA LEU A 17 6.41 16.53 -52.32
C LEU A 17 7.11 15.92 -51.11
N LEU A 18 7.70 14.73 -51.24
CA LEU A 18 8.46 14.07 -50.16
C LEU A 18 9.71 14.88 -49.79
N GLY A 19 10.45 15.39 -50.77
CA GLY A 19 11.62 16.24 -50.55
C GLY A 19 11.26 17.58 -49.91
N GLY A 20 10.14 18.20 -50.32
CA GLY A 20 9.59 19.39 -49.69
C GLY A 20 9.17 19.13 -48.25
N ALA A 21 8.45 18.04 -48.00
CA ALA A 21 8.05 17.63 -46.65
C ALA A 21 9.26 17.33 -45.75
N MET A 22 10.26 16.60 -46.26
CA MET A 22 11.50 16.30 -45.55
C MET A 22 12.31 17.57 -45.24
N ARG A 23 12.37 18.53 -46.17
CA ARG A 23 13.05 19.81 -45.93
C ARG A 23 12.32 20.62 -44.87
N LEU A 24 11.00 20.74 -44.97
CA LEU A 24 10.18 21.42 -43.96
C LEU A 24 10.34 20.77 -42.59
N GLN A 25 10.32 19.43 -42.54
CA GLN A 25 10.52 18.67 -41.31
C GLN A 25 11.94 18.87 -40.75
N SER A 26 12.97 18.88 -41.60
CA SER A 26 14.36 19.12 -41.19
C SER A 26 14.57 20.53 -40.64
N GLU A 27 14.03 21.56 -41.33
CA GLU A 27 14.07 22.94 -40.84
C GLU A 27 13.27 23.10 -39.53
N GLN A 28 12.15 22.41 -39.38
CA GLN A 28 11.39 22.37 -38.13
C GLN A 28 12.23 21.69 -37.03
N ILE A 29 12.76 20.49 -37.23
CA ILE A 29 13.61 19.78 -36.24
C ILE A 29 14.80 20.64 -35.81
N PHE A 30 15.47 21.32 -36.75
CA PHE A 30 16.59 22.20 -36.43
C PHE A 30 16.15 23.43 -35.63
N ARG A 31 15.00 24.03 -35.96
CA ARG A 31 14.39 25.11 -35.17
C ARG A 31 13.97 24.63 -33.77
N TRP A 32 13.48 23.40 -33.65
CA TRP A 32 12.99 22.84 -32.38
C TRP A 32 14.14 22.48 -31.44
N ARG A 33 15.31 22.08 -31.99
CA ARG A 33 16.57 21.95 -31.22
C ARG A 33 17.05 23.27 -30.61
N LEU A 34 16.67 24.41 -31.19
CA LEU A 34 17.17 25.73 -30.79
C LEU A 34 16.18 26.51 -29.92
N ILE A 35 14.94 26.04 -29.74
CA ILE A 35 13.88 26.74 -28.98
C ILE A 35 13.04 25.73 -28.18
N PRO A 36 13.44 25.34 -26.95
CA PRO A 36 12.68 24.38 -26.13
C PRO A 36 11.27 24.87 -25.74
N PHE A 37 11.06 26.20 -25.64
CA PHE A 37 9.79 26.78 -25.17
C PHE A 37 8.62 26.67 -26.17
N LYS A 38 8.87 26.58 -27.48
CA LYS A 38 7.78 26.48 -28.48
C LYS A 38 7.07 25.14 -28.50
N PHE A 39 7.64 24.11 -27.86
CA PHE A 39 7.03 22.78 -27.78
C PHE A 39 5.76 22.80 -26.91
N ARG A 40 5.71 23.68 -25.89
CA ARG A 40 4.55 23.84 -24.99
C ARG A 40 3.32 24.44 -25.67
N ASP A 41 3.49 25.45 -26.52
CA ASP A 41 2.39 26.09 -27.28
C ASP A 41 1.67 25.13 -28.23
N THR A 42 2.27 23.97 -28.51
CA THR A 42 1.71 22.97 -29.42
C THR A 42 0.79 21.95 -28.76
N LEU A 43 0.60 22.04 -27.44
CA LEU A 43 -0.42 21.30 -26.71
C LEU A 43 -1.82 21.92 -26.82
N TYR A 44 -1.96 23.11 -27.42
CA TYR A 44 -3.28 23.67 -27.70
C TYR A 44 -3.87 23.04 -28.97
N LEU A 45 -4.69 22.01 -28.77
CA LEU A 45 -5.47 21.40 -29.83
C LEU A 45 -6.89 22.00 -29.89
N PRO A 46 -7.46 22.14 -31.10
CA PRO A 46 -8.89 22.45 -31.26
C PRO A 46 -9.74 21.27 -30.77
N SER A 47 -11.07 21.36 -30.88
CA SER A 47 -11.96 20.28 -30.42
C SER A 47 -11.71 18.94 -31.13
N SER A 48 -12.12 17.84 -30.50
CA SER A 48 -11.92 16.49 -31.05
C SER A 48 -12.62 16.30 -32.40
N GLU A 49 -13.76 16.95 -32.66
CA GLU A 49 -14.44 16.92 -33.96
C GLU A 49 -13.59 17.55 -35.07
N TYR A 50 -12.91 18.66 -34.77
CA TYR A 50 -12.02 19.30 -35.74
C TYR A 50 -10.80 18.44 -36.02
N VAL A 51 -10.17 17.89 -34.97
CA VAL A 51 -9.00 17.02 -35.15
C VAL A 51 -9.37 15.76 -35.94
N ARG A 52 -10.55 15.17 -35.66
CA ARG A 52 -11.09 14.05 -36.44
C ARG A 52 -11.30 14.41 -37.91
N ALA A 53 -11.90 15.58 -38.18
CA ALA A 53 -12.12 16.05 -39.56
C ALA A 53 -10.79 16.21 -40.33
N VAL A 54 -9.76 16.76 -39.70
CA VAL A 54 -8.43 16.94 -40.30
C VAL A 54 -7.66 15.62 -40.42
N SER A 55 -8.01 14.60 -39.64
CA SER A 55 -7.42 13.26 -39.72
C SER A 55 -7.85 12.49 -40.98
N VAL A 56 -8.91 12.93 -41.67
CA VAL A 56 -9.42 12.33 -42.93
C VAL A 56 -9.61 10.80 -42.80
N GLY A 57 -10.14 10.35 -41.66
CA GLY A 57 -10.41 8.94 -41.36
C GLY A 57 -9.23 8.15 -40.79
N TYR A 58 -8.05 8.77 -40.61
CA TYR A 58 -6.88 8.17 -39.95
C TYR A 58 -6.85 8.48 -38.44
N ASP A 59 -8.00 8.35 -37.76
CA ASP A 59 -8.19 8.78 -36.38
C ASP A 59 -7.24 8.07 -35.41
N VAL A 60 -7.04 6.76 -35.56
CA VAL A 60 -6.10 5.96 -34.74
C VAL A 60 -4.65 6.43 -34.94
N PHE A 61 -4.24 6.63 -36.19
CA PHE A 61 -2.88 7.12 -36.48
C PHE A 61 -2.67 8.53 -35.93
N MET A 62 -3.68 9.42 -36.04
CA MET A 62 -3.60 10.75 -35.45
C MET A 62 -3.53 10.67 -33.93
N SER A 63 -4.34 9.83 -33.30
CA SER A 63 -4.27 9.55 -31.85
C SER A 63 -2.86 9.15 -31.45
N ASP A 64 -2.25 8.17 -32.13
CA ASP A 64 -0.89 7.70 -31.80
C ASP A 64 0.17 8.79 -32.00
N PHE A 65 0.05 9.58 -33.08
CA PHE A 65 0.92 10.72 -33.32
C PHE A 65 0.83 11.76 -32.20
N LEU A 66 -0.41 12.10 -31.77
CA LEU A 66 -0.65 13.05 -30.70
C LEU A 66 -0.17 12.50 -29.35
N TRP A 67 -0.35 11.19 -29.09
CA TRP A 67 0.13 10.49 -27.92
C TRP A 67 1.66 10.55 -27.80
N LEU A 68 2.38 10.18 -28.87
CA LEU A 68 3.84 10.26 -28.91
C LEU A 68 4.35 11.68 -28.67
N ARG A 69 3.63 12.68 -29.20
CA ARG A 69 3.94 14.08 -28.93
C ARG A 69 3.73 14.41 -27.46
N MET A 70 2.61 14.00 -26.85
CA MET A 70 2.29 14.29 -25.47
C MET A 70 3.32 13.74 -24.49
N ILE A 71 3.72 12.47 -24.62
CA ILE A 71 4.73 11.86 -23.74
C ILE A 71 6.09 12.53 -23.89
N GLN A 72 6.44 13.00 -25.10
CA GLN A 72 7.66 13.77 -25.32
C GLN A 72 7.58 15.14 -24.66
N VAL A 73 6.42 15.79 -24.67
CA VAL A 73 6.25 17.08 -23.96
C VAL A 73 6.41 16.85 -22.47
N PHE A 74 5.68 15.89 -21.92
CA PHE A 74 5.73 15.53 -20.51
C PHE A 74 7.16 15.19 -20.06
N ALA A 75 7.90 14.38 -20.83
CA ALA A 75 9.28 14.02 -20.51
C ALA A 75 10.29 15.18 -20.68
N ALA A 76 10.09 16.06 -21.65
CA ALA A 76 10.99 17.19 -21.91
C ALA A 76 10.79 18.34 -20.91
N SER A 77 9.59 18.48 -20.37
CA SER A 77 9.26 19.49 -19.38
C SER A 77 9.09 18.83 -18.00
N TRP A 78 10.17 18.73 -17.24
CA TRP A 78 10.14 18.39 -15.79
C TRP A 78 9.26 19.33 -14.95
N THR A 79 8.74 20.40 -15.57
CA THR A 79 7.61 21.18 -15.09
C THR A 79 6.49 21.06 -16.11
N THR A 80 5.44 20.35 -15.68
CA THR A 80 4.09 20.16 -16.21
C THR A 80 3.63 21.29 -17.17
N PRO A 81 2.83 21.00 -18.22
CA PRO A 81 2.10 22.04 -18.98
C PRO A 81 1.48 23.05 -18.02
N ASP A 82 1.52 24.35 -18.36
CA ASP A 82 1.16 25.46 -17.47
C ASP A 82 -0.32 25.43 -16.96
N SER A 83 -1.11 24.41 -17.32
CA SER A 83 -2.52 24.18 -16.96
C SER A 83 -2.87 22.68 -17.04
N PRO A 84 -3.27 22.02 -15.93
CA PRO A 84 -3.80 20.65 -15.91
C PRO A 84 -5.04 20.46 -16.80
N GLU A 85 -5.84 21.51 -16.97
CA GLU A 85 -7.02 21.51 -17.84
C GLU A 85 -6.61 21.35 -19.31
N THR A 86 -5.52 22.00 -19.72
CA THR A 86 -4.97 21.86 -21.08
C THR A 86 -4.44 20.45 -21.30
N MET A 87 -3.78 19.87 -20.30
CA MET A 87 -3.32 18.48 -20.35
C MET A 87 -4.49 17.51 -20.48
N LYS A 88 -5.50 17.65 -19.62
CA LYS A 88 -6.71 16.82 -19.67
C LYS A 88 -7.41 16.95 -21.02
N HIS A 89 -7.59 18.17 -21.53
CA HIS A 89 -8.18 18.43 -22.85
C HIS A 89 -7.40 17.71 -23.97
N TYR A 90 -6.08 17.70 -23.89
CA TYR A 90 -5.24 16.98 -24.85
C TYR A 90 -5.47 15.46 -24.79
N PHE A 91 -5.51 14.87 -23.59
CA PHE A 91 -5.84 13.45 -23.42
C PHE A 91 -7.27 13.13 -23.85
N ASP A 92 -8.22 14.03 -23.60
CA ASP A 92 -9.60 13.89 -24.04
C ASP A 92 -9.69 13.81 -25.57
N ILE A 93 -8.91 14.60 -26.31
CA ILE A 93 -8.86 14.52 -27.77
C ILE A 93 -8.25 13.20 -28.25
N ILE A 94 -7.14 12.75 -27.66
CA ILE A 94 -6.53 11.47 -28.02
C ILE A 94 -7.55 10.33 -27.81
N THR A 95 -8.19 10.31 -26.64
CA THR A 95 -9.15 9.27 -26.27
C THR A 95 -10.47 9.38 -27.02
N ASP A 96 -10.87 10.56 -27.50
CA ASP A 96 -12.02 10.69 -28.40
C ASP A 96 -11.70 10.11 -29.79
N LEU A 97 -10.48 10.30 -30.29
CA LEU A 97 -10.04 9.74 -31.58
C LEU A 97 -9.87 8.22 -31.51
N ASN A 98 -9.30 7.72 -30.41
CA ASN A 98 -9.10 6.28 -30.16
C ASN A 98 -9.54 5.90 -28.73
N PRO A 99 -10.85 5.63 -28.52
CA PRO A 99 -11.40 5.34 -27.20
C PRO A 99 -10.86 4.08 -26.52
N TYR A 100 -10.29 3.16 -27.30
CA TYR A 100 -9.78 1.87 -26.83
C TYR A 100 -8.29 1.89 -26.47
N ASN A 101 -7.62 3.04 -26.58
CA ASN A 101 -6.22 3.17 -26.17
C ASN A 101 -6.13 3.33 -24.64
N THR A 102 -6.04 2.20 -23.94
CA THR A 102 -6.04 2.15 -22.47
C THR A 102 -4.78 2.77 -21.85
N ASP A 103 -3.64 2.72 -22.54
CA ASP A 103 -2.38 3.33 -22.08
C ASP A 103 -2.50 4.86 -21.91
N VAL A 104 -3.27 5.52 -22.77
CA VAL A 104 -3.50 6.97 -22.67
C VAL A 104 -4.28 7.31 -21.40
N TYR A 105 -5.33 6.54 -21.06
CA TYR A 105 -6.07 6.76 -19.81
C TYR A 105 -5.21 6.52 -18.58
N LYS A 106 -4.46 5.41 -18.54
CA LYS A 106 -3.58 5.07 -17.42
C LYS A 106 -2.55 6.17 -17.17
N PHE A 107 -1.91 6.64 -18.25
CA PHE A 107 -0.96 7.73 -18.15
C PHE A 107 -1.62 9.06 -17.77
N ALA A 108 -2.80 9.36 -18.29
CA ALA A 108 -3.55 10.57 -17.95
C ALA A 108 -3.94 10.61 -16.46
N ILE A 109 -4.32 9.48 -15.86
CA ILE A 109 -4.60 9.36 -14.42
C ILE A 109 -3.38 9.80 -13.59
N LEU A 110 -2.20 9.32 -13.96
CA LEU A 110 -0.94 9.70 -13.30
C LEU A 110 -0.60 11.17 -13.57
N ALA A 111 -0.47 11.55 -14.84
CA ALA A 111 0.04 12.84 -15.27
C ALA A 111 -0.84 14.03 -14.85
N VAL A 112 -2.17 13.88 -14.90
CA VAL A 112 -3.11 14.92 -14.42
C VAL A 112 -3.20 14.91 -12.89
N GLY A 113 -2.92 13.77 -12.26
CA GLY A 113 -3.02 13.57 -10.83
C GLY A 113 -1.87 14.13 -10.00
N GLU A 114 -0.68 14.32 -10.59
CA GLU A 114 0.58 14.67 -9.89
C GLU A 114 0.65 16.10 -9.32
N GLU A 115 -0.24 17.03 -9.69
CA GLU A 115 -0.22 18.41 -9.17
C GLU A 115 -1.57 18.86 -8.58
N HIS A 116 -1.53 19.41 -7.35
CA HIS A 116 -2.62 20.14 -6.71
C HIS A 116 -3.97 19.41 -6.50
N LYS A 117 -3.97 18.11 -6.19
CA LYS A 117 -5.19 17.39 -5.73
C LYS A 117 -6.37 17.50 -6.72
N ARG A 118 -6.09 17.35 -8.03
CA ARG A 118 -7.09 17.42 -9.12
C ARG A 118 -7.94 16.15 -9.22
N HIS A 119 -8.46 15.71 -8.08
CA HIS A 119 -9.14 14.44 -7.92
C HIS A 119 -10.37 14.30 -8.83
N GLU A 120 -11.15 15.37 -9.01
CA GLU A 120 -12.33 15.34 -9.87
C GLU A 120 -11.99 15.11 -11.36
N MET A 121 -10.92 15.75 -11.86
CA MET A 121 -10.44 15.50 -13.23
C MET A 121 -9.98 14.05 -13.42
N VAL A 122 -9.30 13.49 -12.43
CA VAL A 122 -8.89 12.08 -12.47
C VAL A 122 -10.12 11.17 -12.46
N LYS A 123 -11.14 11.46 -11.63
CA LYS A 123 -12.42 10.70 -11.66
C LYS A 123 -13.08 10.76 -13.03
N GLU A 124 -13.10 11.92 -13.68
CA GLU A 124 -13.63 12.05 -15.05
C GLU A 124 -12.88 11.17 -16.04
N ILE A 125 -11.54 11.17 -16.00
CA ILE A 125 -10.68 10.34 -16.86
C ILE A 125 -10.93 8.85 -16.62
N VAL A 126 -10.96 8.42 -15.35
CA VAL A 126 -11.25 7.03 -14.97
C VAL A 126 -12.62 6.61 -15.47
N ASN A 127 -13.66 7.41 -15.20
CA ASN A 127 -15.03 7.11 -15.59
C ASN A 127 -15.18 7.03 -17.12
N LYS A 128 -14.57 7.96 -17.87
CA LYS A 128 -14.56 7.92 -19.34
C LYS A 128 -13.86 6.66 -19.85
N GLY A 129 -12.72 6.30 -19.25
CA GLY A 129 -11.97 5.10 -19.61
C GLY A 129 -12.76 3.82 -19.36
N ILE A 130 -13.42 3.69 -18.20
CA ILE A 130 -14.28 2.55 -17.85
C ILE A 130 -15.50 2.47 -18.78
N GLN A 131 -16.11 3.60 -19.14
CA GLN A 131 -17.25 3.62 -20.07
C GLN A 131 -16.89 3.08 -21.45
N HIS A 132 -15.70 3.42 -21.96
CA HIS A 132 -15.23 2.94 -23.26
C HIS A 132 -14.63 1.53 -23.20
N ASN A 133 -14.05 1.14 -22.06
CA ASN A 133 -13.32 -0.11 -21.86
C ASN A 133 -13.82 -0.85 -20.60
N PRO A 134 -15.09 -1.28 -20.55
CA PRO A 134 -15.69 -1.82 -19.32
C PRO A 134 -15.15 -3.19 -18.90
N LEU A 135 -14.43 -3.88 -19.79
CA LEU A 135 -13.82 -5.19 -19.56
C LEU A 135 -12.29 -5.12 -19.60
N ASP A 136 -11.69 -3.95 -19.42
CA ASP A 136 -10.25 -3.81 -19.20
C ASP A 136 -10.00 -3.43 -17.73
N TYR A 137 -9.37 -4.32 -16.96
CA TYR A 137 -9.14 -4.08 -15.54
C TYR A 137 -8.15 -2.95 -15.25
N HIS A 138 -7.26 -2.58 -16.18
CA HIS A 138 -6.14 -1.70 -15.88
C HIS A 138 -6.62 -0.30 -15.52
N ILE A 139 -7.60 0.26 -16.24
CA ILE A 139 -8.12 1.61 -15.98
C ILE A 139 -8.74 1.71 -14.56
N PRO A 140 -9.71 0.86 -14.18
CA PRO A 140 -10.24 0.89 -12.82
C PRO A 140 -9.17 0.53 -11.78
N TYR A 141 -8.19 -0.32 -12.08
CA TYR A 141 -7.07 -0.59 -11.18
C TYR A 141 -6.20 0.66 -10.91
N GLU A 142 -5.83 1.42 -11.95
CA GLU A 142 -5.10 2.68 -11.77
C GLU A 142 -5.96 3.71 -11.02
N GLY A 143 -7.26 3.77 -11.32
CA GLY A 143 -8.22 4.59 -10.59
C GLY A 143 -8.29 4.25 -9.11
N ALA A 144 -8.30 2.95 -8.76
CA ALA A 144 -8.27 2.48 -7.38
C ALA A 144 -6.97 2.85 -6.68
N SER A 145 -5.83 2.66 -7.37
CA SER A 145 -4.50 3.02 -6.86
C SER A 145 -4.39 4.50 -6.56
N TYR A 146 -4.86 5.36 -7.47
CA TYR A 146 -4.87 6.81 -7.27
C TYR A 146 -5.84 7.23 -6.16
N ALA A 147 -7.04 6.67 -6.12
CA ALA A 147 -8.01 6.96 -5.06
C ALA A 147 -7.44 6.59 -3.67
N PHE A 148 -6.75 5.46 -3.58
CA PHE A 148 -6.10 5.02 -2.35
C PHE A 148 -4.90 5.91 -1.96
N MET A 149 -3.96 6.16 -2.88
CA MET A 149 -2.69 6.80 -2.56
C MET A 149 -2.76 8.33 -2.51
N SER A 150 -3.59 8.94 -3.36
CA SER A 150 -3.60 10.40 -3.55
C SER A 150 -4.88 11.07 -3.04
N MET A 151 -6.04 10.44 -3.19
CA MET A 151 -7.30 10.98 -2.67
C MET A 151 -7.53 10.62 -1.19
N GLU A 152 -6.87 9.55 -0.71
CA GLU A 152 -7.17 8.90 0.58
C GLU A 152 -8.66 8.47 0.71
N ASP A 153 -9.32 8.24 -0.43
CA ASP A 153 -10.74 7.86 -0.51
C ASP A 153 -10.84 6.34 -0.72
N LEU A 154 -10.91 5.62 0.40
CA LEU A 154 -10.95 4.16 0.43
C LEU A 154 -12.26 3.57 -0.12
N ASP A 155 -13.38 4.30 -0.04
CA ASP A 155 -14.65 3.82 -0.58
C ASP A 155 -14.68 3.94 -2.12
N GLN A 156 -14.15 5.04 -2.66
CA GLN A 156 -13.94 5.20 -4.10
C GLN A 156 -12.93 4.17 -4.64
N ALA A 157 -11.85 3.89 -3.90
CA ALA A 157 -10.88 2.87 -4.28
C ALA A 157 -11.52 1.47 -4.33
N LYS A 158 -12.37 1.11 -3.36
CA LYS A 158 -13.15 -0.15 -3.38
C LYS A 158 -14.09 -0.24 -4.57
N LEU A 159 -14.80 0.85 -4.90
CA LEU A 159 -15.70 0.88 -6.05
C LEU A 159 -14.93 0.55 -7.34
N TYR A 160 -13.76 1.17 -7.53
CA TYR A 160 -12.93 0.92 -8.70
C TYR A 160 -12.34 -0.50 -8.71
N VAL A 161 -11.92 -1.07 -7.57
CA VAL A 161 -11.51 -2.47 -7.50
C VAL A 161 -12.64 -3.41 -7.96
N ARG A 162 -13.88 -3.16 -7.52
CA ARG A 162 -15.05 -3.95 -7.96
C ARG A 162 -15.31 -3.83 -9.46
N MET A 163 -15.08 -2.65 -10.04
CA MET A 163 -15.14 -2.46 -11.49
C MET A 163 -14.02 -3.20 -12.22
N ALA A 164 -12.79 -3.23 -11.67
CA ALA A 164 -11.67 -3.97 -12.25
C ALA A 164 -11.96 -5.48 -12.33
N LYS A 165 -12.67 -6.01 -11.33
CA LYS A 165 -13.10 -7.42 -11.27
C LYS A 165 -14.16 -7.82 -12.31
N LEU A 166 -14.71 -6.87 -13.07
CA LEU A 166 -15.63 -7.17 -14.17
C LEU A 166 -14.92 -7.78 -15.39
N ASP A 167 -13.63 -7.52 -15.56
CA ASP A 167 -12.80 -8.17 -16.59
C ASP A 167 -12.48 -9.61 -16.17
N PRO A 168 -12.94 -10.66 -16.88
CA PRO A 168 -12.69 -12.05 -16.48
C PRO A 168 -11.21 -12.46 -16.39
N ASN A 169 -10.29 -11.65 -16.94
CA ASN A 169 -8.85 -11.90 -16.92
C ASN A 169 -8.09 -11.01 -15.93
N TYR A 170 -8.79 -10.38 -14.97
CA TYR A 170 -8.15 -9.57 -13.96
C TYR A 170 -7.15 -10.42 -13.12
N PRO A 171 -5.99 -9.87 -12.71
CA PRO A 171 -5.05 -10.63 -11.88
C PRO A 171 -5.54 -10.89 -10.46
N ASP A 172 -5.31 -12.11 -9.94
CA ASP A 172 -5.71 -12.56 -8.58
C ASP A 172 -5.32 -11.62 -7.44
N PHE A 173 -4.28 -10.79 -7.60
CA PHE A 173 -3.87 -9.87 -6.55
C PHE A 173 -4.91 -8.78 -6.27
N ILE A 174 -5.77 -8.44 -7.25
CA ILE A 174 -6.80 -7.41 -7.12
C ILE A 174 -7.86 -7.84 -6.10
N ASP A 175 -8.14 -9.15 -5.95
CA ASP A 175 -9.11 -9.64 -4.97
C ASP A 175 -8.75 -9.28 -3.53
N ARG A 176 -7.46 -9.12 -3.24
CA ARG A 176 -6.97 -8.82 -1.89
C ARG A 176 -7.15 -7.34 -1.51
N TRP A 177 -7.35 -6.45 -2.48
CA TRP A 177 -7.41 -5.00 -2.23
C TRP A 177 -8.61 -4.61 -1.36
N GLU A 178 -9.79 -5.21 -1.56
CA GLU A 178 -10.98 -4.90 -0.76
C GLU A 178 -10.71 -5.13 0.74
N GLY A 179 -10.12 -6.27 1.08
CA GLY A 179 -9.77 -6.60 2.47
C GLY A 179 -8.67 -5.71 3.04
N TYR A 180 -7.68 -5.32 2.23
CA TYR A 180 -6.67 -4.34 2.64
C TYR A 180 -7.29 -2.97 2.96
N PHE A 181 -8.24 -2.52 2.15
CA PHE A 181 -8.98 -1.27 2.39
C PHE A 181 -9.88 -1.35 3.61
N ASP A 182 -10.54 -2.49 3.86
CA ASP A 182 -11.30 -2.73 5.09
C ASP A 182 -10.41 -2.59 6.34
N ILE A 183 -9.21 -3.19 6.34
CA ILE A 183 -8.25 -3.04 7.45
C ILE A 183 -7.89 -1.56 7.66
N ARG A 184 -7.60 -0.82 6.58
CA ARG A 184 -7.24 0.62 6.65
C ARG A 184 -8.38 1.50 7.15
N GLN A 185 -9.63 1.13 6.90
CA GLN A 185 -10.83 1.84 7.40
C GLN A 185 -11.23 1.42 8.82
N GLY A 186 -10.51 0.50 9.46
CA GLY A 186 -10.91 -0.07 10.75
C GLY A 186 -12.10 -1.04 10.67
N ARG A 187 -12.51 -1.47 9.46
CA ARG A 187 -13.57 -2.47 9.24
C ARG A 187 -13.00 -3.88 9.39
N TYR A 188 -12.39 -4.15 10.54
CA TYR A 188 -11.60 -5.37 10.78
C TYR A 188 -12.43 -6.66 10.69
N GLU A 189 -13.68 -6.66 11.16
CA GLU A 189 -14.59 -7.81 11.04
C GLU A 189 -14.86 -8.16 9.58
N ALA A 190 -15.10 -7.16 8.72
CA ALA A 190 -15.30 -7.38 7.28
C ALA A 190 -14.05 -7.96 6.61
N ALA A 191 -12.87 -7.41 6.93
CA ALA A 191 -11.59 -7.95 6.44
C ALA A 191 -11.35 -9.38 6.91
N TYR A 192 -11.61 -9.66 8.19
CA TYR A 192 -11.49 -10.99 8.78
C TYR A 192 -12.40 -11.99 8.07
N SER A 193 -13.71 -11.71 7.96
CA SER A 193 -14.67 -12.61 7.33
C SER A 193 -14.32 -12.90 5.87
N LYS A 194 -13.84 -11.88 5.14
CA LYS A 194 -13.37 -12.04 3.76
C LYS A 194 -12.16 -12.97 3.68
N PHE A 195 -11.08 -12.66 4.40
CA PHE A 195 -9.85 -13.45 4.31
C PHE A 195 -10.02 -14.85 4.91
N PHE A 196 -10.89 -15.02 5.91
CA PHE A 196 -11.17 -16.33 6.49
C PHE A 196 -11.93 -17.22 5.50
N ARG A 197 -12.92 -16.66 4.79
CA ARG A 197 -13.61 -17.36 3.69
C ARG A 197 -12.63 -17.81 2.62
N GLU A 198 -11.86 -16.87 2.08
CA GLU A 198 -10.90 -17.15 1.01
C GLU A 198 -9.85 -18.17 1.46
N TYR A 199 -9.40 -18.09 2.72
CA TYR A 199 -8.45 -19.03 3.29
C TYR A 199 -9.01 -20.46 3.33
N ILE A 200 -10.26 -20.63 3.76
CA ILE A 200 -10.94 -21.94 3.73
C ILE A 200 -11.12 -22.42 2.28
N GLU A 201 -11.54 -21.55 1.36
CA GLU A 201 -11.70 -21.89 -0.05
C GLU A 201 -10.38 -22.33 -0.69
N ALA A 202 -9.28 -21.65 -0.40
CA ALA A 202 -7.95 -22.01 -0.88
C ALA A 202 -7.45 -23.36 -0.35
N ILE A 203 -7.79 -23.69 0.91
CA ILE A 203 -7.53 -25.00 1.51
C ILE A 203 -8.31 -26.09 0.77
N LEU A 204 -9.62 -25.90 0.57
CA LEU A 204 -10.47 -26.87 -0.10
C LEU A 204 -10.08 -27.09 -1.57
N ALA A 205 -9.52 -26.05 -2.20
CA ALA A 205 -9.00 -26.10 -3.57
C ALA A 205 -7.58 -26.70 -3.68
N ASP A 206 -6.96 -27.11 -2.58
CA ASP A 206 -5.57 -27.64 -2.52
C ASP A 206 -4.55 -26.72 -3.22
N ASN A 207 -4.63 -25.41 -2.97
CA ASN A 207 -3.73 -24.41 -3.54
C ASN A 207 -2.72 -23.90 -2.50
N PRO A 208 -1.54 -24.53 -2.36
CA PRO A 208 -0.60 -24.22 -1.28
C PRO A 208 0.01 -22.81 -1.38
N GLN A 209 0.17 -22.26 -2.60
CA GLN A 209 0.71 -20.89 -2.73
C GLN A 209 -0.30 -19.84 -2.27
N LEU A 210 -1.57 -20.03 -2.61
CA LEU A 210 -2.64 -19.14 -2.21
C LEU A 210 -2.92 -19.22 -0.70
N PHE A 211 -2.81 -20.42 -0.13
CA PHE A 211 -2.90 -20.67 1.31
C PHE A 211 -1.98 -19.76 2.13
N ASP A 212 -0.68 -19.70 1.83
CA ASP A 212 0.29 -18.92 2.62
C ASP A 212 0.02 -17.41 2.53
N ILE A 213 -0.37 -16.94 1.35
CA ILE A 213 -0.73 -15.53 1.12
C ILE A 213 -1.97 -15.19 1.97
N LEU A 214 -3.01 -16.02 1.93
CA LEU A 214 -4.25 -15.76 2.65
C LEU A 214 -4.11 -15.94 4.15
N ARG A 215 -3.31 -16.91 4.63
CA ARG A 215 -2.92 -17.02 6.04
C ARG A 215 -2.29 -15.73 6.54
N THR A 216 -1.38 -15.16 5.75
CA THR A 216 -0.73 -13.88 6.07
C THR A 216 -1.74 -12.74 6.17
N GLN A 217 -2.68 -12.63 5.21
CA GLN A 217 -3.71 -11.58 5.24
C GLN A 217 -4.72 -11.75 6.38
N LEU A 218 -5.14 -12.99 6.65
CA LEU A 218 -6.03 -13.32 7.77
C LEU A 218 -5.38 -12.98 9.11
N ASN A 219 -4.12 -13.38 9.30
CA ASN A 219 -3.34 -13.02 10.49
C ASN A 219 -3.19 -11.50 10.61
N ARG A 220 -2.99 -10.77 9.51
CA ARG A 220 -2.95 -9.32 9.52
C ARG A 220 -4.28 -8.70 9.94
N ALA A 221 -5.41 -9.19 9.42
CA ALA A 221 -6.74 -8.69 9.78
C ALA A 221 -7.03 -8.92 11.28
N MET A 222 -6.72 -10.11 11.80
CA MET A 222 -6.85 -10.42 13.23
C MET A 222 -5.92 -9.54 14.08
N ASP A 223 -4.65 -9.40 13.69
CA ASP A 223 -3.65 -8.63 14.43
C ASP A 223 -4.03 -7.14 14.54
N GLU A 224 -4.46 -6.53 13.43
CA GLU A 224 -4.89 -5.13 13.43
C GLU A 224 -6.21 -4.93 14.21
N TRP A 225 -7.09 -5.93 14.22
CA TRP A 225 -8.28 -5.92 15.08
C TRP A 225 -7.90 -5.99 16.56
N PHE A 226 -7.01 -6.89 16.95
CA PHE A 226 -6.57 -7.00 18.35
C PHE A 226 -5.88 -5.71 18.80
N LYS A 227 -4.99 -5.17 17.96
CA LYS A 227 -4.32 -3.89 18.22
C LYS A 227 -5.28 -2.71 18.33
N SER A 228 -6.36 -2.65 17.56
CA SER A 228 -7.31 -1.53 17.66
C SER A 228 -8.00 -1.52 19.02
N VAL A 229 -8.47 -2.67 19.49
CA VAL A 229 -9.08 -2.81 20.83
C VAL A 229 -8.09 -2.41 21.94
N ILE A 230 -6.83 -2.85 21.85
CA ILE A 230 -5.79 -2.51 22.83
C ILE A 230 -5.49 -1.01 22.80
N ARG A 231 -5.36 -0.42 21.59
CA ARG A 231 -5.11 1.02 21.42
C ARG A 231 -6.23 1.85 22.04
N GLU A 232 -7.48 1.52 21.75
CA GLU A 232 -8.64 2.22 22.31
C GLU A 232 -8.65 2.17 23.85
N ALA A 233 -8.41 0.99 24.43
CA ALA A 233 -8.31 0.83 25.88
C ALA A 233 -7.11 1.59 26.48
N ALA A 234 -5.96 1.57 25.82
CA ALA A 234 -4.75 2.26 26.26
C ALA A 234 -4.91 3.79 26.23
N VAL A 235 -5.49 4.34 25.16
CA VAL A 235 -5.79 5.78 25.05
C VAL A 235 -6.78 6.20 26.14
N ALA A 236 -7.87 5.44 26.32
CA ALA A 236 -8.85 5.72 27.37
C ALA A 236 -8.26 5.64 28.79
N TRP A 237 -7.23 4.81 29.00
CA TRP A 237 -6.48 4.79 30.25
C TRP A 237 -5.58 6.02 30.40
N HIS A 238 -4.84 6.36 29.35
CA HIS A 238 -3.94 7.51 29.34
C HIS A 238 -4.70 8.81 29.60
N ASP A 239 -5.83 9.01 28.93
CA ASP A 239 -6.70 10.18 29.11
C ASP A 239 -7.19 10.35 30.56
N ARG A 240 -7.32 9.24 31.31
CA ARG A 240 -7.77 9.24 32.71
C ARG A 240 -6.65 9.38 33.72
N THR A 241 -5.46 8.85 33.44
CA THR A 241 -4.38 8.70 34.43
C THR A 241 -3.15 9.54 34.13
N GLY A 242 -3.00 10.02 32.90
CA GLY A 242 -1.79 10.67 32.39
C GLY A 242 -0.62 9.71 32.13
N GLN A 243 -0.81 8.39 32.28
CA GLN A 243 0.22 7.37 32.10
C GLN A 243 -0.23 6.31 31.11
N TRP A 244 0.70 5.73 30.34
CA TRP A 244 0.39 4.58 29.49
C TRP A 244 0.34 3.28 30.31
N PRO A 245 -0.69 2.44 30.13
CA PRO A 245 -0.81 1.17 30.85
C PRO A 245 0.01 0.06 30.18
N THR A 246 0.28 -1.01 30.91
CA THR A 246 0.63 -2.31 30.31
C THR A 246 -0.63 -3.06 29.88
N VAL A 247 -0.48 -4.08 29.02
CA VAL A 247 -1.61 -4.95 28.65
C VAL A 247 -2.15 -5.70 29.86
N ASP A 248 -1.29 -6.09 30.81
CA ASP A 248 -1.70 -6.71 32.07
C ASP A 248 -2.51 -5.76 32.96
N GLU A 249 -2.14 -4.48 33.03
CA GLU A 249 -2.91 -3.46 33.75
C GLU A 249 -4.30 -3.27 33.12
N LEU A 250 -4.39 -3.29 31.78
CA LEU A 250 -5.67 -3.24 31.06
C LEU A 250 -6.53 -4.48 31.34
N ASN A 251 -5.94 -5.69 31.28
CA ASN A 251 -6.61 -6.94 31.60
C ASN A 251 -7.14 -6.92 33.05
N ALA A 252 -6.30 -6.54 34.01
CA ALA A 252 -6.66 -6.49 35.44
C ALA A 252 -7.79 -5.48 35.73
N ALA A 253 -7.84 -4.39 34.97
CA ALA A 253 -8.92 -3.40 35.05
C ALA A 253 -10.19 -3.80 34.29
N GLY A 254 -10.23 -4.97 33.67
CA GLY A 254 -11.40 -5.47 32.93
C GLY A 254 -11.64 -4.73 31.61
N ALA A 255 -10.62 -4.11 31.01
CA ALA A 255 -10.76 -3.30 29.80
C ALA A 255 -11.26 -4.10 28.58
N PHE A 256 -11.13 -5.43 28.61
CA PHE A 256 -11.51 -6.33 27.52
C PHE A 256 -12.74 -7.20 27.84
N GLN A 257 -13.47 -6.91 28.91
CA GLN A 257 -14.68 -7.66 29.26
C GLN A 257 -15.76 -7.49 28.19
N GLY A 258 -16.26 -8.61 27.66
CA GLY A 258 -17.34 -8.60 26.67
C GLY A 258 -16.92 -8.21 25.24
N VAL A 259 -15.61 -8.12 24.96
CA VAL A 259 -15.15 -7.76 23.60
C VAL A 259 -15.33 -8.95 22.66
N ARG A 260 -15.90 -8.70 21.47
CA ARG A 260 -15.98 -9.69 20.40
C ARG A 260 -14.72 -9.64 19.54
N LEU A 261 -13.99 -10.76 19.46
CA LEU A 261 -12.75 -10.89 18.71
C LEU A 261 -12.66 -12.26 18.01
N PRO A 262 -11.84 -12.38 16.96
CA PRO A 262 -11.47 -13.66 16.37
C PRO A 262 -10.87 -14.65 17.39
N ASP A 263 -11.36 -15.89 17.36
CA ASP A 263 -10.80 -17.02 18.10
C ASP A 263 -9.68 -17.67 17.28
N VAL A 264 -8.44 -17.29 17.58
CA VAL A 264 -7.24 -17.79 16.90
C VAL A 264 -7.14 -19.33 16.94
N GLN A 265 -7.54 -19.95 18.06
CA GLN A 265 -7.47 -21.41 18.18
C GLN A 265 -8.52 -22.08 17.31
N PHE A 266 -9.73 -21.53 17.28
CA PHE A 266 -10.76 -21.99 16.36
C PHE A 266 -10.33 -21.79 14.90
N VAL A 267 -9.83 -20.61 14.52
CA VAL A 267 -9.41 -20.32 13.14
C VAL A 267 -8.30 -21.28 12.68
N ARG A 268 -7.35 -21.60 13.56
CA ARG A 268 -6.32 -22.62 13.30
C ARG A 268 -6.91 -24.02 13.18
N GLY A 269 -7.89 -24.36 14.03
CA GLY A 269 -8.54 -25.66 14.08
C GLY A 269 -9.63 -25.89 13.02
N ALA A 270 -10.19 -24.82 12.43
CA ALA A 270 -11.31 -24.86 11.49
C ALA A 270 -11.00 -25.69 10.22
N LEU A 271 -9.71 -25.90 9.95
CA LEU A 271 -9.17 -26.82 8.94
C LEU A 271 -9.80 -28.22 9.02
N GLN A 272 -9.91 -28.78 10.23
CA GLN A 272 -10.33 -30.17 10.41
C GLN A 272 -11.82 -30.34 10.10
N THR A 273 -12.65 -29.39 10.53
CA THR A 273 -14.12 -29.43 10.32
C THR A 273 -14.49 -29.14 8.87
N ALA A 274 -13.79 -28.22 8.19
CA ALA A 274 -14.05 -27.90 6.79
C ALA A 274 -13.77 -29.10 5.87
N ILE A 275 -12.67 -29.83 6.11
CA ILE A 275 -12.29 -31.02 5.33
C ILE A 275 -13.24 -32.20 5.63
N GLU A 276 -13.63 -32.40 6.89
CA GLU A 276 -14.55 -33.50 7.27
C GLU A 276 -15.97 -33.35 6.71
N HIS A 277 -16.40 -32.11 6.41
CA HIS A 277 -17.71 -31.82 5.82
C HIS A 277 -17.71 -31.66 4.31
N ASP A 278 -16.54 -31.61 3.65
CA ASP A 278 -16.48 -31.66 2.20
C ASP A 278 -16.85 -33.07 1.71
N GLN A 279 -17.97 -33.18 0.99
CA GLN A 279 -18.39 -34.42 0.33
C GLN A 279 -17.61 -34.65 -0.99
N GLY A 280 -16.32 -34.32 -1.01
CA GLY A 280 -15.45 -34.42 -2.20
C GLY A 280 -15.78 -33.41 -3.30
N SER A 281 -16.39 -32.28 -2.94
CA SER A 281 -16.81 -31.23 -3.88
C SER A 281 -15.77 -30.11 -4.03
N GLY A 282 -14.82 -29.99 -3.09
CA GLY A 282 -13.83 -28.91 -3.06
C GLY A 282 -14.44 -27.53 -2.74
N GLN A 283 -15.69 -27.47 -2.28
CA GLN A 283 -16.40 -26.23 -1.93
C GLN A 283 -17.36 -26.46 -0.75
N LEU A 284 -17.48 -25.48 0.15
CA LEU A 284 -18.49 -25.52 1.22
C LEU A 284 -19.75 -24.75 0.80
N PRO A 285 -20.97 -25.23 1.15
CA PRO A 285 -22.19 -24.46 0.96
C PRO A 285 -22.12 -23.08 1.66
N PRO A 286 -22.68 -22.00 1.08
CA PRO A 286 -22.60 -20.66 1.66
C PRO A 286 -23.06 -20.57 3.12
N GLU A 287 -24.15 -21.25 3.49
CA GLU A 287 -24.67 -21.27 4.87
C GLU A 287 -23.69 -21.93 5.86
N GLN A 288 -22.96 -22.96 5.44
CA GLN A 288 -21.95 -23.61 6.27
C GLN A 288 -20.70 -22.73 6.41
N MET A 289 -20.31 -22.06 5.34
CA MET A 289 -19.21 -21.10 5.36
C MET A 289 -19.53 -19.92 6.29
N ASP A 290 -20.73 -19.35 6.20
CA ASP A 290 -21.17 -18.24 7.05
C ASP A 290 -21.20 -18.68 8.53
N ALA A 291 -21.74 -19.87 8.82
CA ALA A 291 -21.74 -20.43 10.17
C ALA A 291 -20.32 -20.69 10.71
N LEU A 292 -19.36 -21.09 9.88
CA LEU A 292 -17.96 -21.24 10.28
C LEU A 292 -17.32 -19.89 10.60
N ILE A 293 -17.56 -18.87 9.77
CA ILE A 293 -17.04 -17.51 9.97
C ILE A 293 -17.61 -16.91 11.26
N ASP A 294 -18.92 -17.04 11.49
CA ASP A 294 -19.59 -16.54 12.70
C ASP A 294 -19.05 -17.21 13.97
N ARG A 295 -18.82 -18.53 13.92
CA ARG A 295 -18.19 -19.26 15.03
C ARG A 295 -16.73 -18.87 15.26
N GLY A 296 -16.08 -18.31 14.25
CA GLY A 296 -14.72 -17.79 14.32
C GLY A 296 -14.57 -16.53 15.15
N VAL A 297 -15.67 -15.84 15.48
CA VAL A 297 -15.68 -14.67 16.36
C VAL A 297 -16.46 -14.99 17.63
N LYS A 298 -15.84 -14.82 18.80
CA LYS A 298 -16.51 -15.02 20.10
C LYS A 298 -16.26 -13.87 21.05
N THR A 299 -17.02 -13.87 22.14
CA THR A 299 -16.84 -12.91 23.23
C THR A 299 -15.72 -13.39 24.13
N PHE A 300 -14.81 -12.48 24.47
CA PHE A 300 -13.72 -12.72 25.40
C PHE A 300 -13.82 -11.77 26.60
N ASP A 301 -13.26 -12.22 27.73
CA ASP A 301 -13.07 -11.39 28.93
C ASP A 301 -11.62 -10.90 29.09
N PHE A 302 -10.72 -11.42 28.25
CA PHE A 302 -9.30 -11.12 28.21
C PHE A 302 -8.84 -11.12 26.75
N LEU A 303 -7.74 -10.43 26.45
CA LEU A 303 -7.23 -10.36 25.10
C LEU A 303 -6.75 -11.75 24.60
N PRO A 304 -7.15 -12.20 23.40
CA PRO A 304 -6.64 -13.44 22.83
C PRO A 304 -5.15 -13.33 22.47
N LEU A 305 -4.50 -14.49 22.34
CA LEU A 305 -3.13 -14.59 21.84
C LEU A 305 -3.02 -13.98 20.44
N ALA A 306 -1.89 -13.34 20.15
CA ALA A 306 -1.59 -12.83 18.83
C ALA A 306 -1.64 -13.97 17.78
N PRO A 307 -2.08 -13.67 16.54
CA PRO A 307 -2.42 -14.69 15.56
C PRO A 307 -1.22 -15.40 14.92
N TYR A 308 0.00 -15.01 15.26
CA TYR A 308 1.23 -15.52 14.62
C TYR A 308 1.68 -16.89 15.16
N ASP A 309 2.35 -17.67 14.31
CA ASP A 309 2.94 -18.95 14.68
C ASP A 309 4.29 -18.70 15.37
N PHE A 310 4.25 -18.41 16.67
CA PHE A 310 5.46 -18.08 17.42
C PHE A 310 6.36 -19.29 17.60
N ILE A 311 7.66 -19.12 17.34
CA ILE A 311 8.69 -20.12 17.61
C ILE A 311 8.87 -20.30 19.13
N ASP A 312 8.63 -19.25 19.92
CA ASP A 312 8.70 -19.27 21.38
C ASP A 312 7.31 -19.04 22.01
N PRO A 313 6.73 -20.04 22.70
CA PRO A 313 5.42 -19.92 23.31
C PRO A 313 5.34 -18.94 24.48
N ARG A 314 6.47 -18.36 24.90
CA ARG A 314 6.50 -17.34 25.96
C ARG A 314 6.10 -15.94 25.48
N TYR A 315 6.11 -15.66 24.18
CA TYR A 315 5.89 -14.31 23.61
C TYR A 315 4.70 -14.27 22.65
N GLN A 316 3.52 -14.65 23.15
CA GLN A 316 2.30 -14.83 22.36
C GLN A 316 1.28 -13.71 22.53
N GLY A 317 1.59 -12.67 23.31
CA GLY A 317 0.70 -11.56 23.61
C GLY A 317 1.02 -10.28 22.84
N TYR A 318 0.62 -9.17 23.44
CA TYR A 318 0.86 -7.82 22.96
C TYR A 318 1.47 -6.97 24.06
N VAL A 319 2.22 -5.94 23.65
CA VAL A 319 2.71 -4.90 24.54
C VAL A 319 2.27 -3.53 24.04
N ILE A 320 2.18 -2.60 24.99
CA ILE A 320 2.02 -1.18 24.74
C ILE A 320 3.41 -0.56 24.87
N TRP A 321 3.93 -0.06 23.75
CA TRP A 321 5.27 0.51 23.67
C TRP A 321 5.22 2.00 24.07
N PRO A 322 5.73 2.38 25.24
CA PRO A 322 5.47 3.71 25.81
C PRO A 322 6.26 4.84 25.13
N TYR A 323 7.14 4.50 24.18
CA TYR A 323 8.16 5.40 23.61
C TYR A 323 7.87 5.92 22.21
N TYR A 324 6.84 5.39 21.53
CA TYR A 324 6.60 5.75 20.13
C TYR A 324 5.70 6.99 20.05
N TYR A 325 6.36 8.12 19.78
CA TYR A 325 5.94 9.52 19.70
C TYR A 325 4.49 9.83 19.28
N GLU A 326 4.04 10.98 19.80
CA GLU A 326 2.76 11.70 19.58
C GLU A 326 2.32 11.82 18.10
N ASP A 327 3.25 11.73 17.15
CA ASP A 327 2.98 11.87 15.72
C ASP A 327 2.34 10.62 15.08
N ASN A 328 2.33 9.46 15.76
CA ASN A 328 1.69 8.26 15.23
C ASN A 328 1.14 7.32 16.32
N PRO A 329 0.05 7.72 17.01
CA PRO A 329 -0.61 6.91 18.04
C PRO A 329 -1.14 5.56 17.51
N GLU A 330 -1.15 5.33 16.19
CA GLU A 330 -1.54 4.04 15.62
C GLU A 330 -0.47 2.95 15.77
N ARG A 331 0.78 3.28 16.13
CA ARG A 331 1.93 2.34 16.04
C ARG A 331 2.53 1.87 17.37
N PHE A 332 1.95 2.20 18.52
CA PHE A 332 2.54 1.83 19.80
C PHE A 332 2.14 0.44 20.33
N VAL A 333 1.16 -0.25 19.74
CA VAL A 333 0.82 -1.63 20.16
C VAL A 333 1.52 -2.64 19.26
N LEU A 334 2.35 -3.49 19.88
CA LEU A 334 3.20 -4.47 19.18
C LEU A 334 2.91 -5.88 19.70
N ALA A 335 3.04 -6.89 18.84
CA ALA A 335 3.14 -8.27 19.32
C ALA A 335 4.41 -8.41 20.18
N GLU A 336 4.35 -9.20 21.25
CA GLU A 336 5.47 -9.38 22.20
C GLU A 336 6.77 -9.78 21.51
N ILE A 337 6.71 -10.67 20.51
CA ILE A 337 7.90 -11.07 19.76
C ILE A 337 8.56 -9.90 19.02
N LYS A 338 7.75 -9.00 18.42
CA LYS A 338 8.23 -7.83 17.69
C LYS A 338 8.81 -6.81 18.66
N ALA A 339 8.19 -6.70 19.83
CA ALA A 339 8.69 -5.87 20.92
C ALA A 339 10.04 -6.38 21.43
N ALA A 340 10.18 -7.69 21.69
CA ALA A 340 11.44 -8.31 22.10
C ALA A 340 12.55 -8.10 21.07
N GLN A 341 12.27 -8.29 19.77
CA GLN A 341 13.21 -7.99 18.69
C GLN A 341 13.60 -6.51 18.66
N THR A 342 12.63 -5.60 18.84
CA THR A 342 12.88 -4.16 18.90
C THR A 342 13.76 -3.78 20.09
N MET A 343 13.53 -4.40 21.26
CA MET A 343 14.39 -4.24 22.44
C MET A 343 15.81 -4.76 22.18
N GLY A 344 15.95 -5.88 21.46
CA GLY A 344 17.25 -6.40 21.04
C GLY A 344 18.01 -5.45 20.12
N LEU A 345 17.33 -4.87 19.11
CA LEU A 345 17.93 -3.87 18.23
C LEU A 345 18.36 -2.60 18.99
N LEU A 346 17.53 -2.16 19.94
CA LEU A 346 17.84 -1.04 20.82
C LEU A 346 19.10 -1.35 21.65
N ALA A 347 19.17 -2.55 22.25
CA ALA A 347 20.33 -2.99 23.01
C ALA A 347 21.60 -3.02 22.15
N SER A 348 21.57 -3.59 20.94
CA SER A 348 22.71 -3.60 20.02
C SER A 348 23.15 -2.19 19.58
N SER A 349 22.20 -1.26 19.44
CA SER A 349 22.51 0.15 19.17
C SER A 349 23.25 0.78 20.35
N VAL A 350 22.77 0.55 21.58
CA VAL A 350 23.41 1.03 22.81
C VAL A 350 24.80 0.43 22.98
N GLU A 351 24.98 -0.88 22.74
CA GLU A 351 26.29 -1.55 22.79
C GLU A 351 27.30 -0.93 21.83
N SER A 352 26.88 -0.61 20.61
CA SER A 352 27.72 0.04 19.62
C SER A 352 28.21 1.41 20.11
N ARG A 353 27.34 2.17 20.79
CA ARG A 353 27.69 3.46 21.41
C ARG A 353 28.60 3.28 22.62
N ILE A 354 28.39 2.24 23.44
CA ILE A 354 29.26 1.91 24.57
C ILE A 354 30.68 1.64 24.07
N GLN A 355 30.82 0.88 22.99
CA GLN A 355 32.14 0.58 22.43
C GLN A 355 32.85 1.85 21.95
N ALA A 356 32.14 2.72 21.22
CA ALA A 356 32.69 4.02 20.80
C ALA A 356 33.10 4.90 21.99
N TYR A 357 32.30 4.92 23.05
CA TYR A 357 32.63 5.64 24.28
C TYR A 357 33.91 5.09 24.92
N ARG A 358 34.02 3.76 25.05
CA ARG A 358 35.19 3.09 25.64
C ARG A 358 36.46 3.38 24.85
N ASP A 359 36.38 3.38 23.52
CA ASP A 359 37.53 3.69 22.66
C ASP A 359 38.03 5.12 22.89
N ALA A 360 37.11 6.07 23.10
CA ALA A 360 37.44 7.47 23.44
C ALA A 360 37.93 7.65 24.90
N HIS A 361 37.50 6.79 25.83
CA HIS A 361 37.75 6.94 27.27
C HIS A 361 38.65 5.85 27.86
N ARG A 362 39.62 5.35 27.08
CA ARG A 362 40.65 4.39 27.52
C ARG A 362 40.05 3.12 28.16
N GLY A 363 38.97 2.62 27.59
CA GLY A 363 38.29 1.40 28.02
C GLY A 363 37.30 1.58 29.17
N GLN A 364 37.14 2.78 29.73
CA GLN A 364 36.21 3.07 30.83
C GLN A 364 34.74 3.02 30.37
N CYS A 365 33.88 2.44 31.21
CA CYS A 365 32.44 2.46 31.01
C CYS A 365 31.87 3.86 31.23
N PRO A 366 30.79 4.23 30.51
CA PRO A 366 30.02 5.43 30.83
C PRO A 366 29.50 5.35 32.28
N PRO A 367 29.64 6.42 33.09
CA PRO A 367 29.16 6.40 34.47
C PRO A 367 27.64 6.39 34.55
N THR A 368 26.94 6.94 33.55
CA THR A 368 25.47 6.98 33.46
C THR A 368 25.01 6.82 32.00
N LEU A 369 23.71 6.56 31.81
CA LEU A 369 23.12 6.52 30.47
C LEU A 369 23.10 7.91 29.82
N GLU A 370 22.93 8.98 30.58
CA GLU A 370 22.99 10.36 30.06
C GLU A 370 24.36 10.69 29.48
N ALA A 371 25.44 10.19 30.11
CA ALA A 371 26.80 10.35 29.58
C ALA A 371 27.02 9.61 28.24
N LEU A 372 26.22 8.58 27.97
CA LEU A 372 26.30 7.76 26.76
C LEU A 372 25.34 8.24 25.66
N LEU A 373 24.11 8.59 26.03
CA LEU A 373 22.98 8.78 25.13
C LEU A 373 22.48 10.23 25.07
N GLY A 374 22.97 11.11 25.97
CA GLY A 374 22.48 12.49 26.05
C GLY A 374 20.99 12.53 26.42
N GLU A 375 20.21 13.31 25.67
CA GLU A 375 18.76 13.46 25.87
C GLU A 375 17.99 12.15 25.64
N GLU A 376 18.50 11.23 24.80
CA GLU A 376 17.87 9.93 24.55
C GLU A 376 17.86 9.03 25.82
N ALA A 377 18.65 9.35 26.84
CA ALA A 377 18.63 8.62 28.12
C ALA A 377 17.27 8.69 28.83
N ALA A 378 16.48 9.75 28.60
CA ALA A 378 15.13 9.92 29.14
C ALA A 378 14.19 8.75 28.77
N LEU A 379 14.43 8.08 27.63
CA LEU A 379 13.70 6.88 27.23
C LEU A 379 13.88 5.75 28.26
N PHE A 380 15.05 5.63 28.88
CA PHE A 380 15.33 4.55 29.83
C PHE A 380 15.03 4.97 31.27
N THR A 381 15.16 6.24 31.61
CA THR A 381 15.07 6.72 32.99
C THR A 381 13.68 7.21 33.39
N GLU A 382 12.89 7.73 32.45
CA GLU A 382 11.57 8.33 32.74
C GLU A 382 10.39 7.36 32.51
N HIS A 383 10.65 6.18 31.95
CA HIS A 383 9.62 5.26 31.49
C HIS A 383 9.91 3.81 31.88
N ARG A 384 8.84 3.03 32.01
CA ARG A 384 8.91 1.58 32.18
C ARG A 384 9.25 0.90 30.86
N ASP A 385 9.92 -0.24 30.91
CA ASP A 385 10.05 -1.08 29.73
C ASP A 385 8.66 -1.56 29.25
N PRO A 386 8.53 -1.99 27.98
CA PRO A 386 7.23 -2.33 27.37
C PRO A 386 6.47 -3.47 28.07
N PHE A 387 7.12 -4.21 28.96
CA PHE A 387 6.57 -5.33 29.72
C PHE A 387 6.29 -4.93 31.19
N GLY A 388 6.42 -3.65 31.52
CA GLY A 388 6.12 -3.09 32.84
C GLY A 388 7.28 -3.07 33.82
N GLY A 389 8.46 -3.54 33.42
CA GLY A 389 9.67 -3.50 34.23
C GLY A 389 10.39 -2.15 34.21
N GLN A 390 11.50 -2.07 34.92
CA GLN A 390 12.38 -0.90 34.97
C GLN A 390 13.67 -1.20 34.23
N TRP A 391 14.15 -0.22 33.46
CA TRP A 391 15.48 -0.28 32.87
C TRP A 391 16.55 -0.14 33.95
N THR A 392 17.66 -0.86 33.77
CA THR A 392 18.80 -0.85 34.68
C THR A 392 20.08 -0.62 33.92
N TRP A 393 20.96 0.23 34.45
CA TRP A 393 22.31 0.45 33.92
C TRP A 393 23.34 0.04 34.97
N ASP A 394 24.23 -0.89 34.61
CA ASP A 394 25.39 -1.25 35.42
C ASP A 394 26.67 -0.61 34.85
N PRO A 395 27.19 0.46 35.47
CA PRO A 395 28.42 1.12 35.02
C PRO A 395 29.68 0.30 35.27
N ALA A 396 29.65 -0.75 36.10
CA ALA A 396 30.80 -1.61 36.32
C ALA A 396 30.98 -2.62 35.18
N THR A 397 29.88 -3.10 34.61
CA THR A 397 29.87 -4.11 33.54
C THR A 397 29.54 -3.54 32.16
N CYS A 398 29.22 -2.24 32.06
CA CYS A 398 28.73 -1.61 30.84
C CYS A 398 27.43 -2.28 30.32
N GLN A 399 26.56 -2.78 31.20
CA GLN A 399 25.37 -3.52 30.78
C GLN A 399 24.10 -2.69 30.96
N LEU A 400 23.35 -2.57 29.86
CA LEU A 400 21.94 -2.16 29.89
C LEU A 400 21.09 -3.42 30.06
N GLY A 401 20.16 -3.38 31.00
CA GLY A 401 19.21 -4.46 31.28
C GLY A 401 17.82 -3.94 31.59
N SER A 402 16.89 -4.85 31.83
CA SER A 402 15.54 -4.54 32.29
C SER A 402 15.13 -5.58 33.34
N THR A 403 14.27 -5.20 34.29
CA THR A 403 13.74 -6.16 35.27
C THR A 403 12.83 -7.21 34.63
N SER A 404 12.23 -6.88 33.47
CA SER A 404 11.47 -7.84 32.65
C SER A 404 12.40 -8.82 31.93
N PHE A 405 13.60 -8.37 31.55
CA PHE A 405 14.58 -9.19 30.83
C PHE A 405 16.02 -8.93 31.29
N PRO A 406 16.61 -9.88 32.04
CA PRO A 406 17.99 -9.77 32.49
C PRO A 406 19.04 -9.70 31.36
N SER A 407 18.73 -10.25 30.18
CA SER A 407 19.61 -10.21 28.99
C SER A 407 18.82 -9.74 27.77
N LEU A 408 19.03 -8.50 27.36
CA LEU A 408 18.34 -7.88 26.21
C LEU A 408 18.89 -8.36 24.86
N ILE A 409 20.15 -8.78 24.82
CA ILE A 409 20.83 -9.24 23.60
C ILE A 409 20.24 -10.56 23.12
N GLU A 410 19.89 -11.45 24.06
CA GLU A 410 19.25 -12.74 23.76
C GLU A 410 17.87 -12.56 23.12
N LEU A 411 17.17 -11.46 23.39
CA LEU A 411 15.87 -11.15 22.79
C LEU A 411 15.97 -10.78 21.31
N GLY A 412 17.07 -10.14 20.91
CA GLY A 412 17.32 -9.77 19.50
C GLY A 412 17.55 -10.95 18.58
N GLN A 413 17.80 -12.14 19.14
CA GLN A 413 18.04 -13.39 18.41
C GLN A 413 16.77 -14.24 18.23
N LEU A 414 15.62 -13.80 18.75
CA LEU A 414 14.35 -14.48 18.59
C LEU A 414 13.88 -14.34 17.13
N ASP A 415 13.68 -15.48 16.45
CA ASP A 415 13.22 -15.56 15.07
C ASP A 415 11.68 -15.62 15.00
N VAL A 416 11.07 -15.03 13.97
CA VAL A 416 9.61 -15.07 13.72
C VAL A 416 9.39 -15.78 12.39
N ARG A 417 8.58 -16.84 12.37
CA ARG A 417 8.15 -17.51 11.14
C ARG A 417 6.81 -17.01 10.63
#